data_AF-A0A449BBG4-F1
#
_entry.id   AF-A0A449BBG4-F1
#
_cell.length_a   1.000
_cell.length_b   1.000
_cell.length_c   1.000
_cell.angle_alpha   90.00
_cell.angle_beta   90.00
_cell.angle_gamma   90.00
#
_symmetry.space_group_name_H-M   'P 1'
#
loop_
_entity.id
_entity.type
_entity.pdbx_description
1 polymer ?
#
loop_
_entity_poly.entity_id
_entity_poly.type
_entity_poly.pdbx_seq_one_letter_code
_entity_poly.pdbx_strand_id
1 'polypeptide(L)'
;MNDLYEKYYKNGIIISTCLLFTPLILLISVLFGSSFELILIVIAIFFGTFALILVPTIIYKISKYMQYKKVVLTDIQVIRLEKVITGLARTFAFEVEMKIDNKVRKVSTKYIFSSSILSFFSLEDYSMKNAEVGYYQDTNEVVIIRLV
;
A
#
# COMPACT_ATOMS: atom_id res chain seq x y z
N MET A 1 -14.66 -5.31 3.89
CA MET A 1 -14.62 -4.81 2.50
C MET A 1 -13.20 -4.50 2.02
N ASN A 2 -12.29 -3.98 2.86
CA ASN A 2 -10.91 -3.62 2.47
C ASN A 2 -10.03 -4.77 1.95
N ASP A 3 -10.18 -5.98 2.51
CA ASP A 3 -9.28 -7.12 2.23
C ASP A 3 -9.38 -7.66 0.78
N LEU A 4 -10.60 -7.63 0.22
CA LEU A 4 -10.87 -8.08 -1.16
C LEU A 4 -10.37 -7.05 -2.19
N TYR A 5 -10.47 -5.76 -1.85
CA TYR A 5 -9.97 -4.66 -2.67
C TYR A 5 -8.44 -4.60 -2.69
N GLU A 6 -7.79 -4.87 -1.56
CA GLU A 6 -6.33 -4.88 -1.46
C GLU A 6 -5.73 -6.05 -2.26
N LYS A 7 -6.38 -7.23 -2.22
CA LYS A 7 -6.02 -8.39 -3.04
C LYS A 7 -6.22 -8.13 -4.53
N TYR A 8 -7.30 -7.44 -4.91
CA TYR A 8 -7.58 -7.03 -6.29
C TYR A 8 -6.54 -6.05 -6.83
N TYR A 9 -6.14 -5.05 -6.02
CA TYR A 9 -5.11 -4.08 -6.40
C TYR A 9 -3.74 -4.73 -6.61
N LYS A 10 -3.39 -5.68 -5.73
CA LYS A 10 -2.07 -6.33 -5.75
C LYS A 10 -1.90 -7.26 -6.96
N ASN A 11 -2.93 -8.05 -7.28
CA ASN A 11 -2.94 -8.85 -8.51
C ASN A 11 -3.07 -7.95 -9.76
N GLY A 12 -3.82 -6.85 -9.64
CA GLY A 12 -3.92 -5.82 -10.68
C GLY A 12 -2.57 -5.21 -11.04
N ILE A 13 -1.67 -4.96 -10.07
CA ILE A 13 -0.32 -4.43 -10.35
C ILE A 13 0.51 -5.43 -11.16
N ILE A 14 0.51 -6.72 -10.82
CA ILE A 14 1.25 -7.74 -11.57
C ILE A 14 0.71 -7.87 -13.00
N ILE A 15 -0.61 -8.00 -13.15
CA ILE A 15 -1.28 -8.07 -14.45
C ILE A 15 -1.01 -6.81 -15.26
N SER A 16 -1.04 -5.64 -14.62
CA SER A 16 -0.77 -4.37 -15.27
C SER A 16 0.68 -4.23 -15.72
N THR A 17 1.64 -4.75 -14.94
CA THR A 17 3.06 -4.77 -15.31
C THR A 17 3.25 -5.65 -16.53
N CYS A 18 2.65 -6.85 -16.58
CA CYS A 18 2.66 -7.72 -17.76
C CYS A 18 2.01 -7.07 -19.00
N LEU A 19 0.89 -6.36 -18.82
CA LEU A 19 0.19 -5.64 -19.90
C LEU A 19 0.94 -4.41 -20.41
N LEU A 20 1.90 -3.87 -19.65
CA LEU A 20 2.77 -2.78 -20.10
C LEU A 20 3.96 -3.28 -20.93
N PHE A 21 4.38 -4.53 -20.73
CA PHE A 21 5.44 -5.14 -21.54
C PHE A 21 4.97 -5.56 -22.93
N THR A 22 3.70 -5.96 -23.10
CA THR A 22 3.16 -6.38 -24.40
C THR A 22 3.22 -5.29 -25.49
N PRO A 23 2.83 -4.02 -25.25
CA PRO A 23 2.97 -2.97 -26.25
C PRO A 23 4.43 -2.53 -26.45
N LEU A 24 5.31 -2.70 -25.45
CA LEU A 24 6.75 -2.43 -25.60
C LEU A 24 7.40 -3.43 -26.57
N ILE A 25 7.03 -4.71 -26.47
CA ILE A 25 7.49 -5.77 -27.39
C ILE A 25 6.99 -5.49 -28.82
N LEU A 26 5.71 -5.11 -28.96
CA LEU A 26 5.13 -4.71 -30.26
C LEU A 26 5.83 -3.48 -30.86
N LEU A 27 6.18 -2.49 -30.05
CA LEU A 27 6.92 -1.30 -30.49
C LEU A 27 8.31 -1.67 -31.03
N ILE A 28 9.02 -2.55 -30.31
CA ILE A 28 10.32 -3.07 -30.76
C ILE A 28 10.16 -3.81 -32.10
N SER A 29 9.15 -4.67 -32.26
CA SER A 29 8.91 -5.39 -33.51
C SER A 29 8.60 -4.48 -34.71
N VAL A 30 7.88 -3.39 -34.47
CA VAL A 30 7.48 -2.41 -35.50
C VAL A 30 8.67 -1.55 -35.97
N LEU A 31 9.62 -1.24 -35.08
CA LEU A 31 10.83 -0.48 -35.41
C LEU A 31 11.76 -1.17 -36.43
N PHE A 32 11.65 -2.49 -36.62
CA PHE A 32 12.50 -3.28 -37.53
C PHE A 32 11.99 -3.39 -38.98
N GLY A 33 10.89 -2.73 -39.38
CA GLY A 33 10.53 -2.69 -40.81
C GLY A 33 9.08 -2.38 -41.17
N SER A 34 8.34 -1.63 -40.35
CA SER A 34 6.90 -1.41 -40.59
C SER A 34 6.55 0.01 -41.04
N SER A 35 5.38 0.15 -41.66
CA SER A 35 4.84 1.42 -42.17
C SER A 35 4.48 2.39 -41.03
N PHE A 36 4.50 3.70 -41.33
CA PHE A 36 4.20 4.76 -40.36
C PHE A 36 2.82 4.60 -39.67
N GLU A 37 1.83 4.04 -40.36
CA GLU A 37 0.50 3.77 -39.81
C GLU A 37 0.53 2.72 -38.69
N LEU A 38 1.35 1.67 -38.83
CA LEU A 38 1.54 0.64 -37.80
C LEU A 38 2.19 1.20 -36.54
N ILE A 39 3.14 2.15 -36.70
CA ILE A 39 3.77 2.85 -35.58
C ILE A 39 2.71 3.62 -34.76
N LEU A 40 1.82 4.34 -35.43
CA LEU A 40 0.76 5.11 -34.76
C LEU A 40 -0.22 4.20 -34.00
N ILE A 41 -0.59 3.05 -34.57
CA ILE A 41 -1.48 2.08 -33.90
C ILE A 41 -0.84 1.53 -32.63
N VAL A 42 0.45 1.18 -32.66
CA VAL A 42 1.16 0.67 -31.48
C VAL A 42 1.29 1.73 -30.39
N ILE A 43 1.60 2.98 -30.76
CA ILE A 43 1.62 4.11 -29.82
C ILE A 43 0.25 4.28 -29.16
N ALA A 44 -0.83 4.25 -29.94
CA ALA A 44 -2.18 4.38 -29.41
C ALA A 44 -2.55 3.25 -28.43
N ILE A 45 -2.18 2.00 -28.74
CA ILE A 45 -2.38 0.86 -27.83
C ILE A 45 -1.57 1.03 -26.55
N PHE A 46 -0.31 1.46 -26.65
CA PHE A 46 0.55 1.69 -25.48
C PHE A 46 -0.02 2.75 -24.54
N PHE A 47 -0.40 3.92 -25.07
CA PHE A 47 -0.99 4.97 -24.25
C PHE A 47 -2.37 4.58 -23.71
N GLY A 48 -3.16 3.84 -24.49
CA GLY A 48 -4.46 3.32 -24.07
C GLY A 48 -4.36 2.37 -22.89
N THR A 49 -3.47 1.38 -22.94
CA THR A 49 -3.26 0.43 -21.83
C THR A 49 -2.65 1.12 -20.61
N PHE A 50 -1.70 2.03 -20.82
CA PHE A 50 -1.10 2.81 -19.75
C PHE A 50 -2.15 3.64 -19.00
N ALA A 51 -3.02 4.35 -19.71
CA ALA A 51 -4.11 5.13 -19.09
C ALA A 51 -5.08 4.24 -18.31
N LEU A 52 -5.45 3.08 -18.86
CA LEU A 52 -6.38 2.13 -18.22
C LEU A 52 -5.86 1.60 -16.87
N ILE A 53 -4.53 1.51 -16.73
CA ILE A 53 -3.87 1.04 -15.50
C ILE A 53 -3.60 2.19 -14.53
N LEU A 54 -3.04 3.30 -15.03
CA LEU A 54 -2.58 4.40 -14.19
C LEU A 54 -3.73 5.21 -13.62
N VAL A 55 -4.78 5.46 -14.40
CA VAL A 55 -5.89 6.29 -13.94
C VAL A 55 -6.57 5.68 -12.71
N PRO A 56 -6.98 4.40 -12.69
CA PRO A 56 -7.50 3.78 -11.47
C PRO A 56 -6.49 3.82 -10.31
N THR A 57 -5.21 3.55 -10.58
CA THR A 57 -4.13 3.58 -9.57
C THR A 57 -3.96 4.93 -8.91
N ILE A 58 -4.00 6.00 -9.70
CA ILE A 58 -3.94 7.38 -9.20
C ILE A 58 -5.21 7.69 -8.40
N ILE A 59 -6.39 7.36 -8.93
CA ILE A 59 -7.68 7.58 -8.24
C ILE A 59 -7.70 6.87 -6.88
N TYR A 60 -7.26 5.61 -6.82
CA TYR A 60 -7.18 4.84 -5.58
C TYR A 60 -6.24 5.48 -4.57
N LYS A 61 -5.03 5.87 -4.99
CA LYS A 61 -4.06 6.55 -4.11
C LYS A 61 -4.61 7.89 -3.60
N ILE A 62 -5.26 8.68 -4.46
CA ILE A 62 -5.89 9.96 -4.07
C ILE A 62 -7.04 9.72 -3.08
N SER A 63 -7.93 8.76 -3.36
CA SER A 63 -9.02 8.41 -2.45
C SER A 63 -8.49 7.99 -1.08
N LYS A 64 -7.47 7.14 -1.05
CA LYS A 64 -6.82 6.69 0.19
C LYS A 64 -6.15 7.85 0.94
N TYR A 65 -5.49 8.77 0.22
CA TYR A 65 -4.91 9.98 0.80
C TYR A 65 -5.97 10.92 1.41
N MET A 66 -7.11 11.11 0.72
CA MET A 66 -8.23 11.90 1.21
C MET A 66 -8.88 11.29 2.45
N GLN A 67 -8.95 9.96 2.54
CA GLN A 67 -9.37 9.26 3.76
C GLN A 67 -8.38 9.50 4.91
N TYR A 68 -7.07 9.46 4.65
CA TYR A 68 -6.07 9.72 5.69
C TYR A 68 -6.12 11.13 6.26
N LYS A 69 -6.53 12.14 5.47
CA LYS A 69 -6.73 13.51 5.98
C LYS A 69 -7.85 13.64 7.01
N LYS A 70 -8.77 12.66 7.07
CA LYS A 70 -9.92 12.68 7.99
C LYS A 70 -9.76 11.70 9.15
N VAL A 71 -8.57 11.14 9.35
CA VAL A 71 -8.32 10.18 10.42
C VAL A 71 -8.49 10.87 11.76
N VAL A 72 -9.52 10.46 12.49
CA VAL A 72 -9.70 10.79 13.90
C VAL A 72 -9.15 9.61 14.69
N LEU A 73 -8.02 9.84 15.37
CA LEU A 73 -7.45 8.86 16.29
C LEU A 73 -8.15 8.99 17.65
N THR A 74 -8.60 7.88 18.20
CA THR A 74 -9.18 7.80 19.55
C THR A 74 -8.25 7.06 20.49
N ASP A 75 -8.53 7.16 21.79
CA ASP A 75 -7.89 6.36 22.84
C ASP A 75 -6.36 6.45 22.88
N ILE A 76 -5.77 7.63 22.63
CA ILE A 76 -4.31 7.80 22.52
C ILE A 76 -3.63 7.36 23.83
N GLN A 77 -2.64 6.46 23.72
CA GLN A 77 -1.86 5.97 24.86
C GLN A 77 -0.44 5.61 24.44
N VAL A 78 0.46 5.52 25.44
CA VAL A 78 1.83 5.07 25.24
C VAL A 78 1.89 3.56 25.45
N ILE A 79 2.39 2.83 24.45
CA ILE A 79 2.52 1.37 24.47
C ILE A 79 3.93 0.98 24.04
N ARG A 80 4.45 -0.11 24.61
CA ARG A 80 5.71 -0.70 24.18
C ARG A 80 5.49 -1.64 23.00
N LEU A 81 6.27 -1.45 21.94
CA LEU A 81 6.20 -2.21 20.70
C LEU A 81 7.00 -3.51 20.81
N GLU A 82 6.45 -4.53 21.46
CA GLU A 82 7.21 -5.77 21.76
C GLU A 82 6.96 -6.88 20.73
N LYS A 83 5.70 -7.13 20.38
CA LYS A 83 5.32 -8.30 19.58
C LYS A 83 5.17 -7.95 18.12
N VAL A 84 6.02 -8.50 17.26
CA VAL A 84 5.96 -8.30 15.80
C VAL A 84 5.06 -9.37 15.17
N ILE A 85 4.15 -8.94 14.31
CA ILE A 85 3.34 -9.81 13.45
C ILE A 85 3.76 -9.61 12.00
N THR A 86 3.95 -10.72 11.29
CA THR A 86 4.23 -10.71 9.86
C THR A 86 2.93 -10.78 9.07
N GLY A 87 2.72 -9.79 8.21
CA GLY A 87 1.63 -9.77 7.24
C GLY A 87 2.00 -10.43 5.91
N LEU A 88 1.07 -10.43 4.98
CA LEU A 88 1.33 -10.84 3.60
C LEU A 88 2.33 -9.88 2.93
N ALA A 89 3.15 -10.39 2.01
CA ALA A 89 4.14 -9.61 1.25
C ALA A 89 5.36 -9.08 2.03
N ARG A 90 5.80 -9.77 3.10
CA ARG A 90 6.93 -9.33 3.95
C ARG A 90 6.72 -7.93 4.53
N THR A 91 5.46 -7.60 4.82
CA THR A 91 5.10 -6.45 5.63
C THR A 91 5.03 -6.88 7.09
N PHE A 92 5.31 -5.96 8.00
CA PHE A 92 5.30 -6.21 9.43
C PHE A 92 4.45 -5.16 10.14
N ALA A 93 3.86 -5.58 11.24
CA ALA A 93 3.11 -4.76 12.18
C ALA A 93 3.47 -5.18 13.60
N PHE A 94 3.07 -4.39 14.59
CA PHE A 94 3.15 -4.77 16.00
C PHE A 94 1.77 -5.16 16.51
N GLU A 95 1.68 -6.25 17.28
CA GLU A 95 0.51 -6.51 18.12
C GLU A 95 0.65 -5.67 19.39
N VAL A 96 -0.38 -4.88 19.70
CA VAL A 96 -0.40 -4.05 20.90
C VAL A 96 -1.65 -4.33 21.71
N GLU A 97 -1.49 -4.37 23.04
CA GLU A 97 -2.61 -4.40 23.98
C GLU A 97 -2.99 -2.96 24.34
N MET A 98 -4.19 -2.55 23.93
CA MET A 98 -4.67 -1.17 24.04
C MET A 98 -6.01 -1.11 24.77
N LYS A 99 -6.24 -0.08 25.58
CA LYS A 99 -7.54 0.13 26.23
C LYS A 99 -8.41 0.97 25.30
N ILE A 100 -9.38 0.32 24.66
CA ILE A 100 -10.31 0.94 23.69
C ILE A 100 -11.71 0.87 24.30
N ASP A 101 -12.41 2.00 24.40
CA ASP A 101 -13.75 2.07 25.02
C ASP A 101 -13.79 1.43 26.42
N ASN A 102 -12.78 1.71 27.24
CA ASN A 102 -12.58 1.12 28.57
C ASN A 102 -12.34 -0.40 28.63
N LYS A 103 -12.18 -1.09 27.49
CA LYS A 103 -11.87 -2.53 27.44
C LYS A 103 -10.46 -2.76 26.89
N VAL A 104 -9.71 -3.66 27.50
CA VAL A 104 -8.40 -4.08 26.97
C VAL A 104 -8.63 -4.96 25.75
N ARG A 105 -8.07 -4.58 24.60
CA ARG A 105 -8.14 -5.32 23.34
C ARG A 105 -6.75 -5.47 22.74
N LYS A 106 -6.52 -6.60 22.09
CA LYS A 106 -5.36 -6.83 21.23
C LYS A 106 -5.68 -6.33 19.84
N VAL A 107 -4.90 -5.37 19.35
CA VAL A 107 -5.07 -4.79 18.02
C VAL A 107 -3.71 -4.70 17.34
N SER A 108 -3.68 -4.89 16.04
CA SER A 108 -2.46 -4.73 15.24
C SER A 108 -2.25 -3.26 14.87
N THR A 109 -1.01 -2.81 14.89
CA THR A 109 -0.64 -1.57 14.22
C THR A 109 -0.82 -1.72 12.72
N LYS A 110 -0.96 -0.60 12.02
CA LYS A 110 -0.95 -0.59 10.56
C LYS A 110 0.34 -1.20 10.01
N TYR A 111 0.22 -2.00 8.94
CA TYR A 111 1.35 -2.63 8.24
C TYR A 111 2.18 -1.60 7.45
N ILE A 112 2.98 -0.81 8.16
CA ILE A 112 3.84 0.24 7.58
C ILE A 112 5.30 -0.20 7.44
N PHE A 113 5.69 -1.28 8.10
CA PHE A 113 7.04 -1.81 8.04
C PHE A 113 7.14 -2.85 6.94
N SER A 114 8.24 -2.88 6.20
CA SER A 114 8.51 -3.89 5.17
C SER A 114 9.98 -4.29 5.18
N SER A 115 10.27 -5.54 4.83
CA SER A 115 11.65 -6.00 4.63
C SER A 115 12.27 -5.50 3.31
N SER A 116 11.57 -4.67 2.55
CA SER A 116 12.02 -4.16 1.26
C SER A 116 12.98 -2.98 1.44
N ILE A 117 14.01 -2.88 0.59
CA ILE A 117 14.95 -1.74 0.54
C ILE A 117 14.24 -0.39 0.33
N LEU A 118 13.03 -0.40 -0.24
CA LEU A 118 12.19 0.77 -0.46
C LEU A 118 11.26 1.11 0.73
N SER A 119 11.40 0.42 1.87
CA SER A 119 10.63 0.74 3.08
C SER A 119 11.16 2.03 3.70
N PHE A 120 10.28 3.00 3.96
CA PHE A 120 10.61 4.23 4.68
C PHE A 120 10.82 4.00 6.19
N PHE A 121 10.37 2.86 6.71
CA PHE A 121 10.43 2.54 8.13
C PHE A 121 11.10 1.17 8.34
N SER A 122 12.22 1.15 9.06
CA SER A 122 12.84 -0.09 9.53
C SER A 122 12.14 -0.57 10.79
N LEU A 123 11.89 -1.88 10.89
CA LEU A 123 11.31 -2.50 12.07
C LEU A 123 12.24 -2.36 13.30
N GLU A 124 13.55 -2.44 13.06
CA GLU A 124 14.58 -2.37 14.11
C GLU A 124 14.56 -1.03 14.83
N ASP A 125 14.21 0.05 14.14
CA ASP A 125 14.14 1.39 14.72
C ASP A 125 12.98 1.56 15.71
N TYR A 126 11.99 0.66 15.68
CA TYR A 126 10.75 0.74 16.46
C TYR A 126 10.60 -0.38 17.49
N SER A 127 11.22 -1.54 17.24
CA SER A 127 11.11 -2.71 18.12
C SER A 127 11.58 -2.40 19.54
N MET A 128 10.83 -2.88 20.53
CA MET A 128 11.08 -2.76 21.97
C MET A 128 11.05 -1.33 22.53
N LYS A 129 10.73 -0.32 21.72
CA LYS A 129 10.59 1.08 22.13
C LYS A 129 9.17 1.39 22.56
N ASN A 130 9.04 2.46 23.34
CA ASN A 130 7.74 3.03 23.66
C ASN A 130 7.30 3.92 22.51
N ALA A 131 6.01 3.87 22.18
CA ALA A 131 5.43 4.69 21.15
C ALA A 131 4.09 5.24 21.65
N GLU A 132 3.84 6.51 21.33
CA GLU A 132 2.52 7.08 21.44
C GLU A 132 1.71 6.61 20.23
N VAL A 133 0.61 5.92 20.50
CA VAL A 133 -0.22 5.29 19.48
C VAL A 133 -1.68 5.67 19.67
N GLY A 134 -2.40 5.82 18.56
CA GLY A 134 -3.82 6.12 18.53
C GLY A 134 -4.60 5.03 17.80
N TYR A 135 -5.82 4.75 18.25
CA TYR A 135 -6.70 3.79 17.62
C TYR A 135 -7.49 4.46 16.49
N TYR A 136 -7.53 3.83 15.31
CA TYR A 136 -8.34 4.30 14.20
C TYR A 136 -9.56 3.36 14.02
N GLN A 137 -10.74 3.88 14.38
CA GLN A 137 -11.97 3.09 14.47
C GLN A 137 -12.41 2.51 13.11
N ASP A 138 -12.27 3.28 12.02
CA ASP A 138 -12.78 2.88 10.71
C ASP A 138 -12.06 1.66 10.12
N THR A 139 -10.76 1.48 10.42
CA THR A 139 -9.99 0.32 9.95
C THR A 139 -9.68 -0.69 11.04
N ASN A 140 -10.04 -0.42 12.30
CA ASN A 140 -9.70 -1.24 13.46
C ASN A 140 -8.17 -1.50 13.54
N GLU A 141 -7.40 -0.44 13.31
CA GLU A 141 -5.93 -0.47 13.31
C GLU A 141 -5.37 0.54 14.30
N VAL A 142 -4.17 0.25 14.81
CA VAL A 142 -3.42 1.20 15.62
C VAL A 142 -2.43 1.97 14.74
N VAL A 143 -2.40 3.29 14.89
CA VAL A 143 -1.48 4.18 14.19
C VAL A 143 -0.42 4.68 15.17
N ILE A 144 0.85 4.48 14.83
CA ILE A 144 1.97 5.03 15.59
C ILE A 144 2.08 6.52 15.25
N ILE A 145 1.97 7.38 16.27
CA ILE A 145 2.06 8.83 16.14
C ILE A 145 3.53 9.26 16.24
N ARG A 146 4.22 8.82 17.30
CA ARG A 146 5.65 9.07 17.52
C ARG A 146 6.26 8.05 18.47
N LEU A 147 7.58 7.89 18.40
CA LEU A 147 8.37 7.19 19.40
C LEU A 147 8.59 8.09 20.63
N VAL A 148 8.66 7.47 21.81
CA VAL A 148 8.86 8.13 23.12
C VAL A 148 10.09 7.55 23.81
#